data_AF-A0A820LB96-F1
#
_entry.id   AF-A0A820LB96-F1
#
_cell.length_a   1.000
_cell.length_b   1.000
_cell.length_c   1.000
_cell.angle_alpha   90.00
_cell.angle_beta   90.00
_cell.angle_gamma   90.00
#
_symmetry.space_group_name_H-M   'P 1'
#
loop_
_entity.id
_entity.type
_entity.pdbx_description
1 polymer ?
#
loop_
_entity_poly.entity_id
_entity_poly.type
_entity_poly.pdbx_seq_one_letter_code
_entity_poly.pdbx_strand_id
1 'polypeptide(L)'
;RVIEPRTGRIIAKGIGHQGPKTSKVVFIGDTNRLLSTGFGKQFERQISIWNANDLSKPLTVETVDFSAGALIPFYDHDTHTVYLAGKGDGNIRYYEVSDQGEPYLYFLSEYKSSSPQRCLGIMPKIGLDVTRNEIMRFYKLYATGS
;
A
#
# COMPACT_ATOMS: atom_id res chain seq x y z
N ARG A 1 3.19 -12.33 -8.67
CA ARG A 1 4.33 -13.05 -9.29
C ARG A 1 5.53 -12.15 -9.14
N VAL A 2 6.70 -12.72 -8.86
CA VAL A 2 8.00 -12.04 -8.95
C VAL A 2 8.70 -12.59 -10.18
N ILE A 3 9.17 -11.71 -11.05
CA ILE A 3 9.69 -12.07 -12.38
C ILE A 3 11.07 -11.43 -12.53
N GLU A 4 12.04 -12.21 -12.99
CA GLU A 4 13.34 -11.69 -13.43
C GLU A 4 13.13 -11.04 -14.81
N PRO A 5 13.33 -9.72 -14.96
CA PRO A 5 12.87 -9.00 -16.14
C PRO A 5 13.72 -9.24 -17.39
N ARG A 6 14.99 -9.66 -17.26
CA ARG A 6 15.91 -9.85 -18.40
C ARG A 6 15.68 -11.18 -19.11
N THR A 7 15.23 -12.19 -18.37
CA THR A 7 15.03 -13.57 -18.80
C THR A 7 13.55 -13.94 -18.88
N GLY A 8 12.67 -13.15 -18.25
CA GLY A 8 11.25 -13.46 -18.12
C GLY A 8 10.96 -14.61 -17.13
N ARG A 9 11.97 -15.11 -16.43
CA ARG A 9 11.83 -16.24 -15.51
C ARG A 9 10.96 -15.85 -14.31
N ILE A 10 9.94 -16.64 -14.02
CA ILE A 10 9.15 -16.51 -12.80
C ILE A 10 9.99 -17.01 -11.62
N ILE A 11 10.32 -16.11 -10.69
CA ILE A 11 11.07 -16.43 -9.47
C ILE A 11 10.12 -17.00 -8.42
N ALA A 12 8.96 -16.36 -8.23
CA ALA A 12 7.95 -16.81 -7.29
C ALA A 12 6.53 -16.52 -7.79
N LYS A 13 5.60 -17.41 -7.47
CA LYS A 13 4.17 -17.29 -7.77
C LYS A 13 3.37 -17.75 -6.56
N GLY A 14 2.43 -16.92 -6.14
CA GLY A 14 1.54 -17.20 -5.01
C GLY A 14 0.08 -16.93 -5.36
N ILE A 15 -0.79 -17.30 -4.43
CA ILE A 15 -2.24 -17.21 -4.60
C ILE A 15 -2.76 -15.77 -4.47
N GLY A 16 -2.09 -14.93 -3.67
CA GLY A 16 -2.47 -13.54 -3.41
C GLY A 16 -3.77 -13.43 -2.58
N HIS A 17 -4.41 -12.27 -2.69
CA HIS A 17 -5.69 -11.99 -2.03
C HIS A 17 -6.82 -12.86 -2.61
N GLN A 18 -7.70 -13.37 -1.73
CA GLN A 18 -8.74 -14.34 -2.10
C GLN A 18 -10.06 -13.71 -2.56
N GLY A 19 -10.21 -12.40 -2.36
CA GLY A 19 -11.38 -11.65 -2.79
C GLY A 19 -11.40 -11.43 -4.31
N PRO A 20 -12.59 -11.16 -4.88
CA PRO A 20 -12.77 -11.13 -6.33
C PRO A 20 -12.30 -9.84 -7.01
N LYS A 21 -11.84 -8.86 -6.24
CA LYS A 21 -11.43 -7.53 -6.73
C LYS A 21 -9.92 -7.43 -6.90
N THR A 22 -9.49 -6.44 -7.67
CA THR A 22 -8.08 -6.27 -8.04
C THR A 22 -7.18 -6.09 -6.82
N SER A 23 -6.02 -6.73 -6.83
CA SER A 23 -4.92 -6.43 -5.92
C SER A 23 -3.96 -5.38 -6.48
N LYS A 24 -3.17 -4.76 -5.61
CA LYS A 24 -1.97 -3.99 -5.95
C LYS A 24 -0.80 -4.56 -5.16
N VAL A 25 0.42 -4.39 -5.67
CA VAL A 25 1.64 -4.90 -5.05
C VAL A 25 2.78 -3.92 -5.27
N VAL A 26 3.61 -3.75 -4.26
CA VAL A 26 4.85 -2.97 -4.29
C VAL A 26 5.96 -3.78 -3.61
N PHE A 27 7.20 -3.58 -4.04
CA PHE A 27 8.37 -4.03 -3.28
C PHE A 27 8.58 -3.14 -2.06
N ILE A 28 9.00 -3.73 -0.96
CA ILE A 28 9.34 -3.03 0.27
C ILE A 28 10.86 -2.85 0.29
N GLY A 29 11.34 -1.82 -0.41
CA GLY A 29 12.76 -1.51 -0.47
C GLY A 29 13.62 -2.66 -0.96
N ASP A 30 14.75 -2.84 -0.28
CA ASP A 30 15.71 -3.93 -0.47
C ASP A 30 15.47 -5.12 0.48
N THR A 31 14.35 -5.15 1.21
CA THR A 31 14.08 -6.15 2.26
C THR A 31 13.68 -7.54 1.74
N ASN A 32 13.68 -7.74 0.42
CA ASN A 32 13.19 -8.95 -0.25
C ASN A 32 11.74 -9.33 0.16
N ARG A 33 10.93 -8.32 0.48
CA ARG A 33 9.51 -8.48 0.81
C ARG A 33 8.63 -7.67 -0.13
N LEU A 34 7.38 -8.11 -0.21
CA LEU A 34 6.33 -7.44 -0.97
C LEU A 34 5.25 -6.97 -0.01
N LEU A 35 4.71 -5.79 -0.28
CA LEU A 35 3.46 -5.33 0.32
C LEU A 35 2.38 -5.39 -0.75
N SER A 36 1.21 -5.91 -0.38
CA SER A 36 0.07 -5.95 -1.27
C SER A 36 -1.18 -5.42 -0.59
N THR A 37 -2.05 -4.81 -1.38
CA THR A 37 -3.42 -4.52 -0.99
C THR A 37 -4.38 -5.36 -1.85
N GLY A 38 -5.53 -5.71 -1.28
CA GLY A 38 -6.54 -6.47 -1.99
C GLY A 38 -7.78 -6.63 -1.15
N PHE A 39 -8.51 -7.73 -1.39
CA PHE A 39 -9.76 -8.02 -0.72
C PHE A 39 -9.73 -9.44 -0.15
N GLY A 40 -10.28 -9.62 1.04
CA GLY A 40 -10.51 -10.93 1.62
C GLY A 40 -11.73 -11.63 1.03
N LYS A 41 -12.00 -12.84 1.53
CA LYS A 41 -13.15 -13.65 1.11
C LYS A 41 -14.49 -13.00 1.49
N GLN A 42 -14.51 -12.16 2.52
CA GLN A 42 -15.68 -11.43 2.99
C GLN A 42 -15.75 -10.01 2.41
N PHE A 43 -15.02 -9.74 1.33
CA PHE A 43 -14.97 -8.43 0.64
C PHE A 43 -14.40 -7.28 1.48
N GLU A 44 -13.77 -7.58 2.61
CA GLU A 44 -13.01 -6.63 3.40
C GLU A 44 -11.70 -6.27 2.69
N ARG A 45 -11.29 -5.00 2.74
CA ARG A 45 -10.00 -4.54 2.21
C ARG A 45 -8.89 -5.03 3.12
N GLN A 46 -7.85 -5.63 2.55
CA GLN A 46 -6.73 -6.18 3.29
C GLN A 46 -5.42 -5.57 2.82
N ILE A 47 -4.47 -5.47 3.74
CA ILE A 47 -3.04 -5.26 3.48
C ILE A 47 -2.29 -6.52 3.91
N SER A 48 -1.27 -6.93 3.16
CA SER A 48 -0.49 -8.13 3.48
C SER A 48 0.98 -7.96 3.11
N ILE A 49 1.85 -8.50 3.95
CA ILE A 49 3.30 -8.57 3.72
C ILE A 49 3.66 -10.00 3.29
N TRP A 50 4.57 -10.14 2.32
CA TRP A 50 4.99 -11.43 1.77
C TRP A 50 6.51 -11.52 1.67
N ASN A 51 7.04 -12.73 1.78
CA ASN A 51 8.42 -13.00 1.37
C ASN A 51 8.48 -13.11 -0.17
N ALA A 52 9.34 -12.32 -0.83
CA ALA A 52 9.39 -12.31 -2.30
C ALA A 52 9.90 -13.64 -2.90
N ASN A 53 10.64 -14.44 -2.13
CA ASN A 53 11.12 -15.77 -2.54
C ASN A 53 10.12 -16.90 -2.25
N ASP A 54 9.19 -16.69 -1.33
CA ASP A 54 8.15 -17.66 -0.98
C ASP A 54 6.78 -16.96 -0.82
N LEU A 55 5.96 -17.10 -1.85
CA LEU A 55 4.61 -16.54 -1.90
C LEU A 55 3.52 -17.58 -1.56
N SER A 56 3.89 -18.69 -0.93
CA SER A 56 2.93 -19.72 -0.51
C SER A 56 1.95 -19.21 0.54
N LYS A 57 2.43 -18.36 1.47
CA LYS A 57 1.64 -17.70 2.51
C LYS A 57 2.14 -16.28 2.79
N PRO A 58 1.26 -15.37 3.22
CA PRO A 58 1.68 -14.06 3.70
C PRO A 58 2.39 -14.17 5.06
N LEU A 59 3.31 -13.24 5.33
CA LEU A 59 3.94 -13.03 6.64
C LEU A 59 2.95 -12.40 7.63
N THR A 60 2.13 -11.47 7.16
CA THR A 60 0.99 -10.93 7.91
C THR A 60 -0.16 -10.55 6.96
N VAL A 61 -1.38 -10.56 7.47
CA VAL A 61 -2.59 -10.06 6.80
C VAL A 61 -3.38 -9.25 7.82
N GLU A 62 -3.63 -7.99 7.50
CA GLU A 62 -4.41 -7.07 8.32
C GLU A 62 -5.65 -6.63 7.54
N THR A 63 -6.82 -6.69 8.17
CA THR A 63 -8.05 -6.10 7.64
C THR A 63 -8.03 -4.59 7.86
N VAL A 64 -8.17 -3.83 6.77
CA VAL A 64 -8.16 -2.36 6.79
C VAL A 64 -9.56 -1.79 7.07
N ASP A 65 -10.57 -2.21 6.29
CA ASP A 65 -12.00 -1.89 6.48
C ASP A 65 -12.89 -2.67 5.48
N PHE A 66 -14.16 -2.29 5.34
CA PHE A 66 -15.14 -2.93 4.44
C PHE A 66 -15.54 -2.06 3.24
N SER A 67 -14.74 -1.06 2.88
CA SER A 67 -15.06 -0.18 1.74
C SER A 67 -14.81 -0.87 0.39
N ALA A 68 -15.52 -0.42 -0.65
CA ALA A 68 -15.54 -1.12 -1.93
C ALA A 68 -14.35 -0.77 -2.87
N GLY A 69 -13.70 0.39 -2.67
CA GLY A 69 -12.66 0.90 -3.55
C GLY A 69 -11.31 0.22 -3.31
N ALA A 70 -10.65 -0.23 -4.38
CA ALA A 70 -9.33 -0.85 -4.27
C ALA A 70 -8.30 0.15 -3.71
N LEU A 71 -7.59 -0.27 -2.65
CA LEU A 71 -6.51 0.52 -2.05
C LEU A 71 -5.28 0.50 -2.96
N ILE A 72 -4.64 1.66 -3.11
CA ILE A 72 -3.33 1.81 -3.74
C ILE A 72 -2.31 2.03 -2.62
N PRO A 73 -1.30 1.15 -2.49
CA PRO A 73 -0.21 1.36 -1.55
C PRO A 73 0.86 2.25 -2.16
N PHE A 74 1.27 3.26 -1.38
CA PHE A 74 2.41 4.11 -1.69
C PHE A 74 3.44 3.91 -0.58
N TYR A 75 4.49 3.14 -0.87
CA TYR A 75 5.53 2.84 0.08
C TYR A 75 6.66 3.86 -0.02
N ASP A 76 7.00 4.44 1.13
CA ASP A 76 8.12 5.32 1.32
C ASP A 76 9.27 4.54 1.95
N HIS A 77 10.33 4.36 1.16
CA HIS A 77 11.50 3.59 1.56
C HIS A 77 12.25 4.23 2.72
N ASP A 78 12.38 5.56 2.73
CA ASP A 78 13.27 6.26 3.65
C ASP A 78 12.72 6.28 5.08
N THR A 79 11.39 6.21 5.22
CA THR A 79 10.69 6.24 6.51
C THR A 79 9.99 4.94 6.84
N HIS A 80 10.18 3.89 6.02
CA HIS A 80 9.47 2.62 6.11
C HIS A 80 7.94 2.77 6.25
N THR A 81 7.36 3.83 5.69
CA THR A 81 5.93 4.14 5.86
C THR A 81 5.16 3.76 4.60
N VAL A 82 4.03 3.09 4.75
CA VAL A 82 3.09 2.86 3.65
C VAL A 82 1.85 3.72 3.83
N TYR A 83 1.47 4.44 2.78
CA TYR A 83 0.23 5.20 2.70
C TYR A 83 -0.77 4.44 1.82
N LEU A 84 -1.98 4.23 2.34
CA LEU A 84 -3.06 3.51 1.69
C LEU A 84 -4.19 4.48 1.35
N ALA A 85 -4.58 4.49 0.07
CA ALA A 85 -5.67 5.32 -0.38
C ALA A 85 -6.44 4.66 -1.53
N GLY A 86 -7.77 4.71 -1.49
CA GLY A 86 -8.65 4.18 -2.53
C GLY A 86 -9.39 5.29 -3.28
N LYS A 87 -9.72 5.05 -4.54
CA LYS A 87 -10.64 5.94 -5.27
C LYS A 87 -12.00 5.95 -4.57
N GLY A 88 -12.53 7.13 -4.31
CA GLY A 88 -13.77 7.34 -3.57
C GLY A 88 -13.58 7.52 -2.06
N ASP A 89 -12.38 7.23 -1.53
CA ASP A 89 -12.12 7.41 -0.11
C ASP A 89 -11.96 8.90 0.24
N GLY A 90 -12.42 9.28 1.43
CA GLY A 90 -12.15 10.60 2.00
C GLY A 90 -10.82 10.68 2.75
N ASN A 91 -10.30 9.52 3.17
CA ASN A 91 -9.14 9.38 4.03
C ASN A 91 -7.91 8.81 3.30
N ILE A 92 -6.74 9.00 3.92
CA ILE A 92 -5.49 8.33 3.59
C ILE A 92 -4.96 7.73 4.89
N ARG A 93 -4.88 6.41 4.99
CA ARG A 93 -4.34 5.71 6.17
C ARG A 93 -2.87 5.45 5.98
N TYR A 94 -2.10 5.42 7.06
CA TYR A 94 -0.69 5.08 6.95
C TYR A 94 -0.19 4.22 8.11
N TYR A 95 0.74 3.34 7.78
CA TYR A 95 1.32 2.33 8.64
C TYR A 95 2.84 2.40 8.54
N GLU A 96 3.53 2.12 9.64
CA GLU A 96 4.95 1.78 9.63
C GLU A 96 5.10 0.30 9.30
N VAL A 97 6.03 -0.01 8.40
CA VAL A 97 6.41 -1.37 8.02
C VAL A 97 7.67 -1.73 8.78
N SER A 98 7.58 -2.72 9.66
CA SER A 98 8.69 -3.13 10.50
C SER A 98 9.55 -4.21 9.87
N ASP A 99 10.86 -4.04 10.03
CA ASP A 99 11.87 -5.02 9.64
C ASP A 99 12.16 -6.02 10.76
N GLN A 100 11.72 -5.73 11.99
CA GLN A 100 12.06 -6.49 13.21
C GLN A 100 11.20 -7.75 13.42
N GLY A 101 10.24 -8.02 12.55
CA GLY A 101 9.34 -9.18 12.62
C GLY A 101 7.91 -8.79 12.96
N GLU A 102 7.15 -9.73 13.54
CA GLU A 102 5.75 -9.53 13.87
C GLU A 102 5.52 -8.34 14.81
N PRO A 103 4.47 -7.52 14.58
CA PRO A 103 3.35 -7.71 13.65
C PRO A 103 3.59 -7.26 12.20
N TYR A 104 4.82 -6.85 11.83
CA TYR A 104 5.24 -6.28 10.54
C TYR A 104 4.58 -4.96 10.12
N LEU A 105 3.37 -4.68 10.60
CA LEU A 105 2.61 -3.48 10.29
C LEU A 105 2.16 -2.83 11.60
N TYR A 106 2.49 -1.55 11.76
CA TYR A 106 2.01 -0.74 12.88
C TYR A 106 1.18 0.41 12.32
N PHE A 107 -0.11 0.46 12.69
CA PHE A 107 -0.95 1.58 12.33
C PHE A 107 -0.42 2.87 12.98
N LEU A 108 -0.22 3.92 12.18
CA LEU A 108 0.24 5.21 12.67
C LEU A 108 -0.94 6.16 12.88
N SER A 109 -1.56 6.59 11.78
CA SER A 109 -2.70 7.51 11.81
C SER A 109 -3.38 7.56 10.43
N GLU A 110 -4.37 8.44 10.29
CA GLU A 110 -5.05 8.69 9.04
C GLU A 110 -5.36 10.18 8.84
N TYR A 111 -5.17 10.67 7.63
CA TYR A 111 -5.74 11.93 7.18
C TYR A 111 -7.22 11.72 6.86
N LYS A 112 -8.10 12.63 7.26
CA LYS A 112 -9.54 12.57 6.98
C LYS A 112 -10.04 13.82 6.26
N SER A 113 -10.96 13.63 5.34
CA SER A 113 -11.68 14.69 4.65
C SER A 113 -13.02 14.14 4.15
N SER A 114 -14.04 15.00 4.06
CA SER A 114 -15.36 14.65 3.52
C SER A 114 -15.36 14.54 1.99
N SER A 115 -14.35 15.07 1.32
CA SER A 115 -14.27 15.09 -0.14
C SER A 115 -13.70 13.77 -0.66
N PRO A 116 -14.46 12.98 -1.43
CA PRO A 116 -13.98 11.72 -1.97
C PRO A 116 -12.91 11.96 -3.05
N GLN A 117 -11.77 11.29 -2.94
CA GLN A 117 -10.69 11.43 -3.91
C GLN A 117 -10.99 10.69 -5.23
N ARG A 118 -10.76 11.37 -6.35
CA ARG A 118 -10.78 10.78 -7.71
C ARG A 118 -9.46 10.08 -8.02
N CYS A 119 -8.36 10.70 -7.59
CA CYS A 119 -6.98 10.24 -7.78
C CYS A 119 -6.06 10.95 -6.77
N LEU A 120 -4.86 10.41 -6.58
CA LEU A 120 -3.77 11.03 -5.84
C LEU A 120 -2.53 11.14 -6.73
N GLY A 121 -1.94 12.34 -6.80
CA GLY A 121 -0.57 12.53 -7.24
C GLY A 121 0.39 12.55 -6.04
N ILE A 122 1.69 12.33 -6.28
CA ILE A 122 2.71 12.28 -5.23
C ILE A 122 3.88 13.18 -5.64
N MET A 123 4.40 13.94 -4.68
CA MET A 123 5.65 14.67 -4.84
C MET A 123 6.85 13.72 -4.67
N PRO A 124 7.77 13.62 -5.64
CA PRO A 124 9.04 12.94 -5.43
C PRO A 124 9.83 13.54 -4.26
N LYS A 125 10.65 12.74 -3.59
CA LYS A 125 11.44 13.15 -2.41
C LYS A 125 12.22 14.46 -2.61
N ILE A 126 12.80 14.65 -3.80
CA ILE A 126 13.58 15.84 -4.16
C ILE A 126 12.77 17.15 -4.18
N GLY A 127 11.43 17.09 -4.18
CA GLY A 127 10.56 18.27 -4.17
C GLY A 127 9.83 18.50 -2.84
N LEU A 128 10.20 17.77 -1.79
CA LEU A 128 9.69 17.98 -0.44
C LEU A 128 10.40 19.15 0.25
N ASP A 129 9.68 19.84 1.13
CA ASP A 129 10.24 20.93 1.93
C ASP A 129 10.86 20.42 3.23
N VAL A 130 12.17 20.15 3.17
CA VAL A 130 12.94 19.66 4.32
C VAL A 130 13.02 20.66 5.48
N THR A 131 12.86 21.96 5.22
CA THR A 131 12.88 22.98 6.28
C THR A 131 11.67 22.88 7.21
N ARG A 132 10.61 22.20 6.75
CA ARG A 132 9.37 21.94 7.50
C ARG A 132 9.24 20.49 7.97
N ASN A 133 10.31 19.69 7.84
CA ASN A 133 10.30 18.25 8.09
C ASN A 133 9.21 17.52 7.28
N GLU A 134 8.93 17.96 6.05
CA GLU A 134 7.95 17.30 5.19
C GLU A 134 8.52 15.98 4.65
N ILE A 135 7.90 14.86 5.02
CA ILE A 135 8.34 13.51 4.61
C ILE A 135 7.56 12.94 3.41
N MET A 136 6.35 13.46 3.17
CA MET A 136 5.46 13.00 2.10
C MET A 136 4.44 14.10 1.74
N ARG A 137 4.20 14.29 0.44
CA ARG A 137 3.17 15.22 -0.06
C ARG A 137 2.29 14.55 -1.12
N PHE A 138 0.98 14.56 -0.88
CA PHE A 138 -0.04 14.11 -1.82
C PHE A 138 -0.76 15.29 -2.48
N TYR A 139 -1.01 15.18 -3.78
CA TYR A 139 -1.91 16.05 -4.54
C TYR A 139 -3.26 15.34 -4.71
N LYS A 140 -4.20 15.64 -3.81
CA LYS A 140 -5.53 15.03 -3.81
C LYS A 140 -6.44 15.68 -4.85
N LEU A 141 -6.82 14.92 -5.88
CA LEU A 141 -7.82 15.37 -6.86
C LEU A 141 -9.22 15.02 -6.36
N TYR A 142 -10.09 16.02 -6.20
CA TYR A 142 -11.49 15.84 -5.85
C TYR A 142 -12.36 16.88 -6.57
N ALA A 143 -13.67 16.62 -6.65
CA ALA A 143 -14.59 17.58 -7.26
C ALA A 143 -14.89 18.71 -6.27
N THR A 144 -14.71 19.95 -6.71
CA THR A 144 -15.33 21.12 -6.07
C THR A 144 -16.72 21.26 -6.68
N GLY A 145 -17.77 21.41 -5.86
CA GLY A 145 -19.13 21.57 -6.37
C GLY A 145 -19.21 22.68 -7.42
N SER A 146 -19.95 22.44 -8.50
CA SER A 146 -20.38 23.45 -9.48
C SER A 146 -21.59 24.20 -8.96
#